data_AF-A0A1Q5TEY0-F1
#
_entry.id   AF-A0A1Q5TEY0-F1
#
_cell.length_a   1.000
_cell.length_b   1.000
_cell.length_c   1.000
_cell.angle_alpha   90.00
_cell.angle_beta   90.00
_cell.angle_gamma   90.00
#
_symmetry.space_group_name_H-M   'P 1'
#
loop_
_entity.id
_entity.type
_entity.pdbx_description
1 polymer ?
#
loop_
_entity_poly.entity_id
_entity_poly.type
_entity_poly.pdbx_seq_one_letter_code
_entity_poly.pdbx_strand_id
1 'polypeptide(L)'
;MTKDSEEAIKILLKRAVNRFNDLYSAILGEISAMLKKAKLLPIPELQRNNPTFSDTVSELKLYRDLSIVVADLLKIDKNILKELNLYIDLADTLAKAIDADDYDALCGAISALDEKPYI
;
A
#
# COMPACT_ATOMS: atom_id res chain seq x y z
N MET A 1 10.37 -37.49 8.73
CA MET A 1 11.05 -36.17 8.72
C MET A 1 12.01 -36.13 9.90
N THR A 2 13.24 -35.63 9.71
CA THR A 2 14.21 -35.47 10.80
C THR A 2 13.93 -34.16 11.55
N LYS A 3 14.30 -34.07 12.84
CA LYS A 3 14.18 -32.83 13.63
C LYS A 3 14.84 -31.63 12.94
N ASP A 4 15.96 -31.84 12.26
CA ASP A 4 16.69 -30.80 11.53
C ASP A 4 15.88 -30.25 10.33
N SER A 5 15.10 -31.11 9.66
CA SER A 5 14.21 -30.71 8.56
C SER A 5 13.02 -29.90 9.05
N GLU A 6 12.46 -30.23 10.21
CA GLU A 6 11.35 -29.47 10.81
C GLU A 6 11.80 -28.07 11.27
N GLU A 7 13.00 -27.97 11.83
CA GLU A 7 13.56 -26.69 12.27
C GLU A 7 13.88 -25.77 11.07
N ALA A 8 14.44 -26.33 10.00
CA ALA A 8 14.69 -25.58 8.76
C ALA A 8 13.39 -25.01 8.15
N ILE A 9 12.30 -25.80 8.15
CA ILE A 9 10.98 -25.36 7.66
C ILE A 9 10.43 -24.21 8.52
N LYS A 10 10.55 -24.29 9.85
CA LYS A 10 10.11 -23.21 10.75
C LYS A 10 10.87 -21.91 10.50
N ILE A 11 12.19 -21.99 10.30
CA ILE A 11 13.02 -20.81 10.00
C ILE A 11 12.58 -20.17 8.67
N LEU A 12 12.34 -20.98 7.64
CA LEU A 12 11.86 -20.49 6.34
C LEU A 12 10.49 -19.84 6.45
N LEU A 13 9.55 -20.46 7.14
CA LEU A 13 8.21 -19.91 7.37
C LEU A 13 8.28 -18.55 8.07
N LYS A 14 9.09 -18.45 9.15
CA LYS A 14 9.29 -17.19 9.86
C LYS A 14 9.84 -16.09 8.96
N ARG A 15 10.82 -16.41 8.11
CA ARG A 15 11.38 -15.45 7.14
C ARG A 15 10.33 -14.99 6.13
N ALA A 16 9.50 -15.90 5.63
CA ALA A 16 8.44 -15.58 4.67
C ALA A 16 7.39 -14.65 5.29
N VAL A 17 6.95 -14.93 6.52
CA VAL A 17 6.02 -14.05 7.27
C VAL A 17 6.62 -12.66 7.49
N ASN A 18 7.90 -12.57 7.87
CA ASN A 18 8.55 -11.27 8.03
C ASN A 18 8.59 -10.48 6.71
N ARG A 19 8.93 -11.12 5.60
CA ARG A 19 8.93 -10.47 4.27
C ARG A 19 7.55 -10.00 3.84
N PHE A 20 6.51 -10.77 4.16
CA PHE A 20 5.13 -10.36 3.95
C PHE A 20 4.78 -9.10 4.75
N ASN A 21 5.18 -9.03 6.02
CA ASN A 21 4.96 -7.85 6.86
C ASN A 21 5.77 -6.63 6.38
N ASP A 22 6.99 -6.84 5.89
CA ASP A 22 7.81 -5.77 5.29
C ASP A 22 7.10 -5.16 4.08
N LEU A 23 6.56 -6.00 3.19
CA LEU A 23 5.81 -5.54 2.00
C LEU A 23 4.55 -4.77 2.40
N TYR A 24 3.79 -5.28 3.38
CA TYR A 24 2.61 -4.58 3.92
C TYR A 24 2.97 -3.18 4.42
N SER A 25 4.07 -3.09 5.18
CA SER A 25 4.54 -1.82 5.76
C SER A 25 5.07 -0.86 4.69
N ALA A 26 5.72 -1.39 3.65
CA ALA A 26 6.21 -0.61 2.52
C ALA A 26 5.07 0.02 1.71
N ILE A 27 3.98 -0.73 1.47
CA ILE A 27 2.78 -0.19 0.80
C ILE A 27 2.20 0.98 1.59
N LEU A 28 2.05 0.86 2.91
CA LEU A 28 1.58 1.96 3.76
C LEU A 28 2.52 3.16 3.71
N GLY A 29 3.83 2.92 3.79
CA GLY A 29 4.85 3.98 3.72
C GLY A 29 4.80 4.77 2.41
N GLU A 30 4.54 4.11 1.29
CA GLU A 30 4.39 4.78 -0.01
C GLU A 30 3.12 5.64 -0.05
N ILE A 31 2.00 5.17 0.51
CA ILE A 31 0.77 5.96 0.59
C ILE A 31 0.96 7.19 1.49
N SER A 32 1.66 7.06 2.62
CA SER A 32 2.06 8.22 3.44
C SER A 32 2.94 9.20 2.67
N ALA A 33 3.88 8.72 1.85
CA ALA A 33 4.71 9.57 1.03
C ALA A 33 3.89 10.32 -0.04
N MET A 34 2.94 9.64 -0.68
CA MET A 34 1.97 10.25 -1.61
C MET A 34 1.17 11.35 -0.90
N LEU A 35 0.56 11.06 0.25
CA LEU A 35 -0.21 12.03 1.03
C LEU A 35 0.61 13.26 1.40
N LYS A 36 1.84 13.05 1.89
CA LYS A 36 2.75 14.15 2.25
C LYS A 36 3.05 15.05 1.06
N LYS A 37 3.29 14.48 -0.13
CA LYS A 37 3.50 15.27 -1.35
C LYS A 37 2.24 16.04 -1.74
N ALA A 38 1.09 15.38 -1.74
CA ALA A 38 -0.20 15.97 -2.10
C ALA A 38 -0.59 17.17 -1.22
N LYS A 39 -0.18 17.15 0.05
CA LYS A 39 -0.37 18.26 0.98
C LYS A 39 0.51 19.48 0.74
N LEU A 40 1.67 19.29 0.11
CA LEU A 40 2.73 20.31 0.06
C LEU A 40 2.86 20.97 -1.31
N LEU A 41 2.47 20.27 -2.37
CA LEU A 41 2.71 20.70 -3.74
C LEU A 41 1.40 21.09 -4.43
N PRO A 42 1.41 22.10 -5.31
CA PRO A 42 0.25 22.44 -6.13
C PRO A 42 -0.01 21.35 -7.18
N ILE A 43 -1.26 21.21 -7.65
CA ILE A 43 -1.68 20.16 -8.61
C ILE A 43 -0.78 20.08 -9.85
N PRO A 44 -0.40 21.19 -10.51
CA PRO A 44 0.48 21.12 -11.69
C PRO A 44 1.86 20.52 -11.41
N GLU A 45 2.35 20.57 -10.17
CA GLU A 45 3.58 19.87 -9.77
C GLU A 45 3.33 18.39 -9.48
N LEU A 46 2.20 18.07 -8.83
CA LEU A 46 1.80 16.68 -8.58
C LEU A 46 1.59 15.89 -9.88
N GLN A 47 0.96 16.49 -10.88
CA GLN A 47 0.76 15.90 -12.22
C GLN A 47 2.08 15.63 -12.96
N ARG A 48 3.15 16.37 -12.63
CA ARG A 48 4.49 16.19 -13.24
C ARG A 48 5.35 15.16 -12.49
N ASN A 49 4.85 14.57 -11.41
CA ASN A 49 5.58 13.56 -10.66
C ASN A 49 5.84 12.33 -11.53
N ASN A 50 7.02 11.72 -11.39
CA ASN A 50 7.42 10.51 -12.11
C ASN A 50 8.03 9.49 -11.13
N PRO A 51 7.42 8.30 -10.93
CA PRO A 51 6.15 7.86 -11.50
C PRO A 51 4.97 8.78 -11.12
N THR A 52 3.91 8.78 -11.94
CA THR A 52 2.68 9.52 -11.58
C THR A 52 2.02 8.88 -10.37
N PHE A 53 1.11 9.61 -9.71
CA PHE A 53 0.37 9.04 -8.58
C PHE A 53 -0.48 7.83 -9.02
N SER A 54 -1.06 7.88 -10.22
CA SER A 54 -1.83 6.77 -10.80
C SER A 54 -0.96 5.56 -11.14
N ASP A 55 0.27 5.77 -11.60
CA ASP A 55 1.25 4.69 -11.80
C ASP A 55 1.60 4.04 -10.45
N THR A 56 1.93 4.84 -9.44
CA THR A 56 2.21 4.35 -8.09
C THR A 56 1.04 3.53 -7.55
N VAL A 57 -0.20 4.01 -7.65
CA VAL A 57 -1.38 3.26 -7.20
C VAL A 57 -1.53 1.93 -7.95
N SER A 58 -1.24 1.91 -9.24
CA SER A 58 -1.30 0.68 -10.05
C SER A 58 -0.28 -0.35 -9.55
N GLU A 59 0.93 0.08 -9.21
CA GLU A 59 1.94 -0.78 -8.58
C GLU A 59 1.51 -1.27 -7.19
N LEU A 60 0.92 -0.40 -6.36
CA LEU A 60 0.42 -0.79 -5.04
C LEU A 60 -0.70 -1.83 -5.14
N LYS A 61 -1.61 -1.70 -6.13
CA LYS A 61 -2.65 -2.69 -6.42
C LYS A 61 -2.03 -4.04 -6.79
N LEU A 62 -0.99 -4.04 -7.63
CA LEU A 62 -0.24 -5.26 -7.97
C LEU A 62 0.41 -5.89 -6.73
N TYR A 63 1.08 -5.12 -5.88
CA TYR A 63 1.71 -5.63 -4.66
C TYR A 63 0.69 -6.17 -3.65
N ARG A 64 -0.49 -5.56 -3.57
CA ARG A 64 -1.61 -6.09 -2.80
C ARG A 64 -2.08 -7.43 -3.36
N ASP A 65 -2.23 -7.58 -4.68
CA ASP A 65 -2.66 -8.83 -5.29
C ASP A 65 -1.64 -9.96 -5.04
N LEU A 66 -0.34 -9.64 -5.13
CA LEU A 66 0.73 -10.56 -4.73
C LEU A 66 0.64 -10.93 -3.24
N SER A 67 0.33 -9.96 -2.38
CA SER A 67 0.15 -10.19 -0.94
C SER A 67 -1.00 -11.17 -0.65
N ILE A 68 -2.11 -11.10 -1.41
CA ILE A 68 -3.22 -12.06 -1.29
C ILE A 68 -2.74 -13.48 -1.59
N VAL A 69 -2.00 -13.67 -2.69
CA VAL A 69 -1.46 -14.98 -3.08
C VAL A 69 -0.50 -15.52 -2.01
N VAL A 70 0.40 -14.68 -1.50
CA VAL A 70 1.35 -15.06 -0.45
C VAL A 70 0.64 -15.39 0.86
N ALA A 71 -0.38 -14.63 1.25
CA ALA A 71 -1.16 -14.91 2.45
C ALA A 71 -1.83 -16.29 2.41
N ASP A 72 -2.36 -16.68 1.25
CA ASP A 72 -2.95 -18.02 1.05
C ASP A 72 -1.90 -19.13 1.19
N LEU A 73 -0.70 -18.94 0.62
CA LEU A 73 0.40 -19.90 0.73
C LEU A 73 0.92 -20.05 2.16
N LEU A 74 0.99 -18.94 2.90
CA LEU A 74 1.51 -18.90 4.28
C LEU A 74 0.42 -19.13 5.34
N LYS A 75 -0.84 -19.33 4.93
CA LYS A 75 -2.01 -19.44 5.81
C LYS A 75 -2.15 -18.26 6.78
N ILE A 76 -1.84 -17.05 6.30
CA ILE A 76 -2.01 -15.80 7.05
C ILE A 76 -3.47 -15.36 6.93
N ASP A 77 -4.05 -14.83 8.02
CA ASP A 77 -5.39 -14.27 7.97
C ASP A 77 -5.44 -13.04 7.04
N LYS A 78 -6.20 -13.16 5.95
CA LYS A 78 -6.39 -12.10 4.95
C LYS A 78 -7.19 -10.89 5.45
N ASN A 79 -7.77 -10.95 6.65
CA ASN A 79 -8.44 -9.79 7.24
C ASN A 79 -7.50 -8.58 7.35
N ILE A 80 -6.20 -8.80 7.57
CA ILE A 80 -5.19 -7.72 7.61
C ILE A 80 -5.08 -6.99 6.26
N LEU A 81 -5.40 -7.66 5.14
CA LEU A 81 -5.35 -7.07 3.80
C LEU A 81 -6.59 -6.22 3.47
N LYS A 82 -7.68 -6.33 4.26
CA LYS A 82 -8.86 -5.48 4.07
C LYS A 82 -8.53 -4.01 4.33
N GLU A 83 -7.74 -3.76 5.36
CA GLU A 83 -7.31 -2.40 5.68
C GLU A 83 -6.40 -1.85 4.58
N LEU A 84 -5.47 -2.68 4.09
CA LEU A 84 -4.60 -2.32 2.97
C LEU A 84 -5.39 -1.91 1.72
N ASN A 85 -6.46 -2.63 1.39
CA ASN A 85 -7.34 -2.27 0.26
C ASN A 85 -7.96 -0.89 0.47
N LEU A 86 -8.45 -0.61 1.67
CA LEU A 86 -9.03 0.71 1.99
C LEU A 86 -8.01 1.83 1.78
N TYR A 87 -6.77 1.64 2.23
CA TYR A 87 -5.71 2.64 2.02
C TYR A 87 -5.39 2.84 0.53
N ILE A 88 -5.30 1.77 -0.24
CA ILE A 88 -5.04 1.84 -1.68
C ILE A 88 -6.20 2.52 -2.41
N ASP A 89 -7.45 2.27 -2.02
CA ASP A 89 -8.62 2.91 -2.63
C ASP A 89 -8.66 4.43 -2.35
N LEU A 90 -8.25 4.83 -1.15
CA LEU A 90 -8.09 6.26 -0.82
C LEU A 90 -6.94 6.90 -1.60
N ALA A 91 -5.81 6.21 -1.76
CA ALA A 91 -4.70 6.65 -2.60
C ALA A 91 -5.12 6.76 -4.08
N ASP A 92 -5.95 5.84 -4.57
CA ASP A 92 -6.54 5.86 -5.92
C ASP A 92 -7.46 7.06 -6.11
N THR A 93 -8.25 7.41 -5.10
CA THR A 93 -9.11 8.60 -5.11
C THR A 93 -8.26 9.88 -5.19
N LEU A 94 -7.19 9.94 -4.40
CA LEU A 94 -6.23 11.05 -4.43
C LEU A 94 -5.55 11.17 -5.79
N ALA A 95 -5.10 10.07 -6.39
CA ALA A 95 -4.47 10.06 -7.71
C ALA A 95 -5.43 10.54 -8.81
N LYS A 96 -6.67 10.05 -8.81
CA LYS A 96 -7.70 10.47 -9.77
C LYS A 96 -8.04 11.95 -9.67
N ALA A 97 -8.07 12.51 -8.45
CA ALA A 97 -8.31 13.94 -8.25
C ALA A 97 -7.18 14.79 -8.84
N ILE A 98 -5.93 14.36 -8.68
CA ILE A 98 -4.76 15.02 -9.30
C ILE A 98 -4.87 14.98 -10.84
N ASP A 99 -5.19 13.82 -11.40
CA ASP A 99 -5.31 13.66 -12.86
C ASP A 99 -6.47 14.47 -13.46
N ALA A 100 -7.55 14.64 -12.69
CA ALA A 100 -8.72 15.42 -13.09
C ALA A 100 -8.58 16.93 -12.88
N ASP A 101 -7.47 17.40 -12.28
CA ASP A 101 -7.31 18.79 -11.82
C ASP A 101 -8.44 19.25 -10.87
N ASP A 102 -8.95 18.31 -10.06
CA ASP A 102 -10.09 18.53 -9.16
C ASP A 102 -9.59 18.82 -7.73
N TYR A 103 -9.54 20.10 -7.40
CA TYR A 103 -9.05 20.57 -6.11
C TYR A 103 -9.95 20.14 -4.94
N ASP A 104 -11.27 20.16 -5.11
CA ASP A 104 -12.21 19.80 -4.05
C ASP A 104 -12.13 18.31 -3.75
N ALA A 105 -12.08 17.48 -4.79
CA ALA A 105 -11.88 16.04 -4.65
C ALA A 105 -10.51 15.73 -4.02
N LEU A 106 -9.45 16.46 -4.39
CA LEU A 106 -8.12 16.28 -3.83
C LEU A 106 -8.09 16.60 -2.33
N CYS A 107 -8.67 17.73 -1.92
CA CYS A 107 -8.79 18.08 -0.50
C CYS A 107 -9.59 17.02 0.27
N GLY A 108 -10.71 16.55 -0.29
CA GLY A 108 -11.49 15.47 0.32
C GLY A 108 -10.70 14.17 0.49
N ALA A 109 -9.92 13.78 -0.52
CA ALA A 109 -9.08 12.59 -0.47
C ALA A 109 -7.94 12.72 0.56
N ILE A 110 -7.30 13.89 0.65
CA ILE A 110 -6.28 14.20 1.66
C ILE A 110 -6.87 14.06 3.06
N SER A 111 -8.04 14.65 3.32
CA SER A 111 -8.70 14.56 4.63
C SER A 111 -9.06 13.11 4.98
N ALA A 112 -9.59 12.34 4.04
CA ALA A 112 -9.96 10.95 4.28
C ALA A 112 -8.75 10.04 4.60
N LEU A 113 -7.57 10.34 4.03
CA LEU A 113 -6.32 9.67 4.35
C LEU A 113 -5.76 10.12 5.72
N ASP A 114 -5.83 11.41 6.05
CA ASP A 114 -5.37 11.97 7.33
C ASP A 114 -6.10 11.42 8.56
N GLU A 115 -7.37 11.04 8.39
CA GLU A 115 -8.15 10.44 9.47
C GLU A 115 -7.72 9.01 9.80
N LYS A 116 -6.81 8.42 9.02
CA LYS A 116 -6.39 7.05 9.21
C LYS A 116 -5.21 6.95 10.18
N PRO A 117 -5.24 5.98 11.13
CA PRO A 117 -4.27 5.92 12.22
C PRO A 117 -2.85 5.53 11.80
N TYR A 118 -2.68 4.97 10.59
CA TYR A 118 -1.41 4.41 10.13
C TYR A 118 -0.78 5.18 8.96
N ILE A 119 -1.30 6.35 8.61
CA ILE A 119 -0.82 7.19 7.51
C ILE A 119 -0.47 8.60 7.97
#